data_AF-A0A3L7XHX8-F1
#
_entry.id   AF-A0A3L7XHX8-F1
#
_cell.length_a   1.000
_cell.length_b   1.000
_cell.length_c   1.000
_cell.angle_alpha   90.00
_cell.angle_beta   90.00
_cell.angle_gamma   90.00
#
_symmetry.space_group_name_H-M   'P 1'
#
loop_
_entity.id
_entity.type
_entity.pdbx_description
1 polymer ?
#
loop_
_entity_poly.entity_id
_entity_poly.type
_entity_poly.pdbx_seq_one_letter_code
_entity_poly.pdbx_strand_id
1 'polypeptide(L)'
;MLNQPESLIALFIYFVFFGLIGMRRGWKKELFVLVVAFGSYLGLLQAQGRLAFLINTGGNYARAGFPSDKEGLLAVFEAPPLISGDNRETFIFLGWTVILFCLYFLGDRFFKKDAGKSASLGFLAGVANGILYLSLIATRLLPIFGSGADLADAPPGTQLEQVVIRLQDFLDAQASAFFATFSPAEQRTLLIFVLFAIIAIAAYSLFAGRKSSPQKK
;
A
#
# COMPACT_ATOMS: atom_id res chain seq x y z
N MET A 1 16.55 -20.62 -3.93
CA MET A 1 17.20 -20.83 -2.63
C MET A 1 17.30 -19.49 -1.89
N LEU A 2 16.60 -19.33 -0.77
CA LEU A 2 16.61 -18.18 0.18
C LEU A 2 18.00 -17.92 0.81
N ASN A 3 19.00 -17.58 0.00
CA ASN A 3 20.37 -17.28 0.44
C ASN A 3 20.72 -15.79 0.42
N GLN A 4 19.72 -14.92 0.57
CA GLN A 4 19.94 -13.48 0.70
C GLN A 4 19.45 -13.03 2.07
N PRO A 5 20.31 -13.08 3.11
CA PRO A 5 19.97 -12.59 4.45
C PRO A 5 19.41 -11.15 4.41
N GLU A 6 19.76 -10.38 3.39
CA GLU A 6 19.28 -9.02 3.12
C GLU A 6 17.75 -8.96 2.95
N SER A 7 17.15 -9.90 2.20
CA SER A 7 15.70 -9.96 2.00
C SER A 7 14.94 -10.26 3.28
N LEU A 8 15.45 -11.21 4.07
CA LEU A 8 14.86 -11.57 5.36
C LEU A 8 14.98 -10.43 6.36
N ILE A 9 16.11 -9.71 6.34
CA ILE A 9 16.31 -8.51 7.15
C ILE A 9 15.37 -7.39 6.71
N ALA A 10 15.21 -7.14 5.40
CA ALA A 10 14.29 -6.13 4.88
C ALA A 10 12.84 -6.45 5.22
N LEU A 11 12.41 -7.71 5.07
CA LEU A 11 11.07 -8.17 5.44
C LEU A 11 10.84 -8.07 6.95
N PHE A 12 11.84 -8.42 7.76
CA PHE A 12 11.79 -8.25 9.21
C PHE A 12 11.65 -6.77 9.60
N ILE A 13 12.46 -5.88 9.03
CA ILE A 13 12.38 -4.43 9.25
C ILE A 13 11.00 -3.91 8.83
N TYR A 14 10.47 -4.36 7.69
CA TYR A 14 9.13 -4.01 7.21
C TYR A 14 8.05 -4.40 8.22
N PHE A 15 8.06 -5.64 8.72
CA PHE A 15 7.09 -6.09 9.73
C PHE A 15 7.25 -5.36 11.07
N VAL A 16 8.49 -5.14 11.52
CA VAL A 16 8.75 -4.34 12.72
C VAL A 16 8.21 -2.92 12.55
N PHE A 17 8.42 -2.28 11.40
CA PHE A 17 7.92 -0.94 11.11
C PHE A 17 6.38 -0.88 11.20
N PHE A 18 5.69 -1.78 10.52
CA PHE A 18 4.23 -1.85 10.58
C PHE A 18 3.72 -2.22 11.98
N GLY A 19 4.42 -3.10 12.69
CA GLY A 19 4.12 -3.41 14.08
C GLY A 19 4.28 -2.21 15.01
N LEU A 20 5.33 -1.40 14.86
CA LEU A 20 5.53 -0.18 15.64
C LEU A 20 4.43 0.86 15.37
N ILE A 21 3.99 1.00 14.11
CA ILE A 21 2.83 1.83 13.77
C ILE A 21 1.59 1.33 14.51
N GLY A 22 1.34 0.03 14.48
CA GLY A 22 0.18 -0.56 15.14
C GLY A 22 0.22 -0.47 16.66
N MET A 23 1.40 -0.61 17.29
CA MET A 23 1.60 -0.34 18.72
C MET A 23 1.17 1.08 19.09
N ARG A 24 1.57 2.06 18.28
CA ARG A 24 1.29 3.47 18.53
C ARG A 24 -0.18 3.82 18.28
N ARG A 25 -0.79 3.24 17.24
CA ARG A 25 -2.17 3.57 16.85
C ARG A 25 -3.22 2.80 17.64
N GLY A 26 -2.88 1.59 18.10
CA GLY A 26 -3.74 0.73 18.89
C GLY A 26 -4.47 -0.32 18.05
N TRP A 27 -4.62 -1.53 18.61
CA TRP A 27 -5.07 -2.70 17.85
C TRP A 27 -6.47 -2.57 17.27
N LYS A 28 -7.37 -1.84 17.94
CA LYS A 28 -8.75 -1.64 17.46
C LYS A 28 -8.78 -0.82 16.17
N LYS A 29 -7.97 0.23 16.11
CA LYS A 29 -7.86 1.08 14.92
C LYS A 29 -7.21 0.33 13.78
N GLU A 30 -6.13 -0.41 14.07
CA GLU A 30 -5.46 -1.24 13.05
C GLU A 30 -6.39 -2.33 12.51
N LEU A 31 -7.11 -3.05 13.38
CA LEU A 31 -8.04 -4.09 12.95
C LEU A 31 -9.20 -3.51 12.13
N PHE A 32 -9.71 -2.33 12.52
CA PHE A 32 -10.71 -1.62 11.71
C PHE A 32 -10.17 -1.30 10.32
N VAL A 33 -8.96 -0.75 10.23
CA VAL A 33 -8.33 -0.48 8.93
C VAL A 33 -8.13 -1.77 8.15
N LEU A 34 -7.69 -2.86 8.79
CA LEU A 34 -7.52 -4.16 8.14
C LEU A 34 -8.83 -4.64 7.50
N VAL A 35 -9.91 -4.66 8.29
CA VAL A 35 -11.22 -5.15 7.84
C VAL A 35 -11.79 -4.26 6.75
N VAL A 36 -11.72 -2.94 6.90
CA VAL A 36 -12.28 -2.01 5.89
C VAL A 36 -11.41 -1.95 4.65
N ALA A 37 -10.08 -2.02 4.76
CA ALA A 37 -9.19 -2.08 3.61
C ALA A 37 -9.39 -3.37 2.82
N PHE A 38 -9.43 -4.52 3.49
CA PHE A 38 -9.68 -5.81 2.84
C PHE A 38 -11.10 -5.86 2.23
N GLY A 39 -12.12 -5.47 3.01
CA GLY A 39 -13.51 -5.45 2.55
C GLY A 39 -13.75 -4.49 1.40
N SER A 40 -13.15 -3.29 1.43
CA SER A 40 -13.26 -2.33 0.33
C SER A 40 -12.52 -2.82 -0.92
N TYR A 41 -11.37 -3.48 -0.79
CA TYR A 41 -10.69 -4.09 -1.93
C TYR A 41 -11.58 -5.14 -2.62
N LEU A 42 -12.14 -6.08 -1.85
CA LEU A 42 -13.04 -7.09 -2.39
C LEU A 42 -14.30 -6.48 -2.99
N GLY A 43 -14.89 -5.49 -2.32
CA GLY A 43 -16.06 -4.77 -2.82
C GLY A 43 -15.79 -4.06 -4.14
N LEU A 44 -14.63 -3.39 -4.26
CA LEU A 44 -14.20 -2.75 -5.50
C LEU A 44 -13.96 -3.79 -6.62
N LEU A 45 -13.37 -4.94 -6.32
CA LEU A 45 -13.19 -6.02 -7.30
C LEU A 45 -14.54 -6.58 -7.80
N GLN A 46 -15.51 -6.77 -6.92
CA GLN A 46 -16.85 -7.22 -7.31
C GLN A 46 -17.62 -6.16 -8.10
N ALA A 47 -17.45 -4.88 -7.74
CA ALA A 47 -18.12 -3.76 -8.38
C ALA A 47 -17.38 -3.21 -9.61
N GLN A 48 -16.23 -3.79 -10.00
CA GLN A 48 -15.32 -3.20 -10.98
C GLN A 48 -15.99 -2.88 -12.34
N GLY A 49 -16.88 -3.76 -12.81
CA GLY A 49 -17.62 -3.54 -14.05
C GLY A 49 -18.61 -2.38 -13.96
N ARG A 50 -19.32 -2.27 -12.83
CA ARG A 50 -20.29 -1.19 -12.57
C ARG A 50 -19.59 0.16 -12.38
N LEU A 51 -18.47 0.17 -11.66
CA LEU A 51 -17.66 1.38 -11.46
C LEU A 51 -17.06 1.87 -12.77
N ALA A 52 -16.49 0.96 -13.59
CA ALA A 52 -15.98 1.31 -14.91
C ALA A 52 -17.10 1.87 -15.80
N PHE A 53 -18.29 1.25 -15.80
CA PHE A 53 -19.45 1.77 -16.54
C PHE A 53 -19.84 3.18 -16.08
N LEU A 54 -20.04 3.39 -14.78
CA LEU A 54 -20.44 4.71 -14.24
C LEU A 54 -19.43 5.81 -14.57
N ILE A 55 -18.14 5.51 -14.47
CA ILE A 55 -17.08 6.50 -14.74
C ILE A 55 -16.92 6.74 -16.23
N ASN A 56 -17.01 5.71 -17.07
CA ASN A 56 -16.97 5.86 -18.53
C ASN A 56 -18.16 6.69 -19.00
N THR A 57 -19.38 6.34 -18.58
CA THR A 57 -20.59 7.10 -18.95
C THR A 57 -20.54 8.51 -18.39
N GLY A 58 -20.25 8.71 -17.11
CA GLY A 58 -20.20 10.04 -16.50
C GLY A 58 -19.07 10.92 -17.05
N GLY A 59 -17.90 10.35 -17.27
CA GLY A 59 -16.76 11.04 -17.84
C GLY A 59 -16.95 11.39 -19.31
N ASN A 60 -17.55 10.49 -20.11
CA ASN A 60 -17.90 10.79 -21.50
C ASN A 60 -19.04 11.80 -21.58
N TYR A 61 -20.01 11.75 -20.67
CA TYR A 61 -21.09 12.74 -20.55
C TYR A 61 -20.53 14.15 -20.27
N ALA A 62 -19.58 14.26 -19.34
CA ALA A 62 -18.89 15.51 -19.06
C ALA A 62 -18.02 15.98 -20.24
N ARG A 63 -17.30 15.07 -20.92
CA ARG A 63 -16.49 15.40 -22.11
C ARG A 63 -17.33 15.87 -23.30
N ALA A 64 -18.53 15.32 -23.45
CA ALA A 64 -19.49 15.73 -24.48
C ALA A 64 -20.21 17.05 -24.14
N GLY A 65 -19.94 17.65 -22.98
CA GLY A 65 -20.56 18.93 -22.60
C GLY A 65 -21.98 18.80 -22.05
N PHE A 66 -22.31 17.68 -21.42
CA PHE A 66 -23.64 17.41 -20.83
C PHE A 66 -24.79 17.45 -21.85
N PRO A 67 -24.74 16.63 -22.93
CA PRO A 67 -25.78 16.61 -23.95
C PRO A 67 -27.14 16.19 -23.37
N SER A 68 -28.23 16.76 -23.88
CA SER A 68 -29.59 16.45 -23.39
C SER A 68 -30.48 15.81 -24.46
N ASP A 69 -30.01 15.79 -25.70
CA ASP A 69 -30.68 15.18 -26.85
C ASP A 69 -30.30 13.70 -27.00
N LYS A 70 -31.15 12.95 -27.69
CA LYS A 70 -31.00 11.50 -27.84
C LYS A 70 -29.71 11.12 -28.59
N GLU A 71 -29.33 11.89 -29.59
CA GLU A 71 -28.15 11.63 -30.42
C GLU A 71 -26.87 11.90 -29.62
N GLY A 72 -26.82 13.01 -28.89
CA GLY A 72 -25.73 13.33 -27.97
C GLY A 72 -25.59 12.31 -26.83
N LEU A 73 -26.70 11.81 -26.28
CA LEU A 73 -26.67 10.75 -25.26
C LEU A 73 -26.17 9.41 -25.83
N LEU A 74 -26.54 9.04 -27.06
CA LEU A 74 -26.02 7.84 -27.72
C LEU A 74 -24.50 7.94 -27.93
N ALA A 75 -24.01 9.11 -28.37
CA ALA A 75 -22.58 9.36 -28.55
C ALA A 75 -21.77 9.19 -27.25
N VAL A 76 -22.35 9.46 -26.08
CA VAL A 76 -21.71 9.23 -24.77
C VAL A 76 -21.45 7.74 -24.49
N PHE A 77 -22.38 6.87 -24.89
CA PHE A 77 -22.25 5.42 -24.71
C PHE A 77 -21.36 4.77 -25.76
N GLU A 78 -21.29 5.34 -26.97
CA GLU A 78 -20.44 4.85 -28.06
C GLU A 78 -19.00 5.37 -27.99
N ALA A 79 -18.76 6.46 -27.23
CA ALA A 79 -17.43 7.03 -27.07
C ALA A 79 -16.43 6.04 -26.43
N PRO A 80 -15.14 6.10 -26.82
CA PRO A 80 -14.11 5.24 -26.26
C PRO A 80 -14.10 5.28 -24.71
N PRO A 81 -13.98 4.13 -24.05
CA PRO A 81 -14.01 4.07 -22.59
C PRO A 81 -12.75 4.70 -21.99
N LEU A 82 -12.91 5.46 -20.89
CA LEU A 82 -11.82 5.99 -20.08
C LEU A 82 -11.07 4.87 -19.34
N ILE A 83 -11.84 3.92 -18.84
CA ILE A 83 -11.41 2.71 -18.16
C ILE A 83 -11.76 1.54 -19.08
N SER A 84 -10.75 1.09 -19.83
CA SER A 84 -10.82 -0.11 -20.66
C SER A 84 -10.71 -1.38 -19.81
N GLY A 85 -10.74 -2.56 -20.43
CA GLY A 85 -10.45 -3.81 -19.71
C GLY A 85 -9.03 -3.83 -19.15
N ASP A 86 -8.07 -3.32 -19.93
CA ASP A 86 -6.63 -3.45 -19.68
C ASP A 86 -6.15 -2.60 -18.49
N ASN A 87 -6.77 -1.44 -18.26
CA ASN A 87 -6.41 -0.54 -17.16
C ASN A 87 -7.38 -0.61 -15.97
N ARG A 88 -8.42 -1.45 -16.05
CA ARG A 88 -9.49 -1.55 -15.04
C ARG A 88 -8.94 -1.89 -13.68
N GLU A 89 -8.04 -2.87 -13.60
CA GLU A 89 -7.51 -3.32 -12.34
C GLU A 89 -6.61 -2.27 -11.68
N THR A 90 -5.81 -1.55 -12.48
CA THR A 90 -5.02 -0.40 -12.02
C THR A 90 -5.91 0.70 -11.47
N PHE A 91 -7.01 1.00 -12.16
CA PHE A 91 -7.99 1.98 -11.70
C PHE A 91 -8.59 1.58 -10.33
N ILE A 92 -8.97 0.31 -10.17
CA ILE A 92 -9.49 -0.21 -8.90
C ILE A 92 -8.45 -0.13 -7.78
N PHE A 93 -7.20 -0.48 -8.07
CA PHE A 93 -6.12 -0.37 -7.10
C PHE A 93 -5.85 1.09 -6.67
N LEU A 94 -5.91 2.05 -7.59
CA LEU A 94 -5.80 3.47 -7.26
C LEU A 94 -6.96 3.93 -6.38
N GLY A 95 -8.20 3.56 -6.73
CA GLY A 95 -9.38 3.84 -5.91
C GLY A 95 -9.25 3.25 -4.50
N TRP A 96 -8.78 2.01 -4.39
CA TRP A 96 -8.50 1.37 -3.11
C TRP A 96 -7.41 2.09 -2.32
N THR A 97 -6.34 2.55 -2.97
CA THR A 97 -5.25 3.30 -2.32
C THR A 97 -5.77 4.62 -1.71
N VAL A 98 -6.67 5.32 -2.41
CA VAL A 98 -7.34 6.51 -1.88
C VAL A 98 -8.20 6.17 -0.66
N ILE A 99 -8.95 5.07 -0.70
CA ILE A 99 -9.71 4.59 0.47
C ILE A 99 -8.77 4.30 1.63
N LEU A 100 -7.66 3.59 1.40
CA LEU A 100 -6.69 3.26 2.43
C LEU A 100 -6.11 4.51 3.07
N PHE A 101 -5.70 5.49 2.25
CA PHE A 101 -5.23 6.78 2.74
C PHE A 101 -6.30 7.42 3.63
N CYS A 102 -7.54 7.56 3.14
CA CYS A 102 -8.66 8.08 3.91
C CYS A 102 -8.88 7.33 5.24
N LEU A 103 -8.76 6.00 5.27
CA LEU A 103 -8.91 5.21 6.49
C LEU A 103 -7.86 5.55 7.55
N TYR A 104 -6.62 5.85 7.15
CA TYR A 104 -5.58 6.25 8.09
C TYR A 104 -5.85 7.62 8.72
N PHE A 105 -6.49 8.55 8.00
CA PHE A 105 -6.88 9.86 8.56
C PHE A 105 -8.21 9.81 9.33
N LEU A 106 -9.20 9.09 8.80
CA LEU A 106 -10.54 9.01 9.37
C LEU A 106 -10.61 8.08 10.58
N GLY A 107 -9.73 7.09 10.68
CA GLY A 107 -9.66 6.17 11.82
C GLY A 107 -9.50 6.89 13.16
N ASP A 108 -8.86 8.06 13.18
CA ASP A 108 -8.72 8.87 14.39
C ASP A 108 -10.01 9.61 14.79
N ARG A 109 -10.96 9.80 13.87
CA ARG A 109 -12.29 10.35 14.18
C ARG A 109 -13.26 9.30 14.69
N PHE A 110 -13.16 8.05 14.21
CA PHE A 110 -14.09 6.98 14.61
C PHE A 110 -13.79 6.38 15.98
N PHE A 111 -12.54 6.50 16.45
CA PHE A 111 -12.10 5.87 17.70
C PHE A 111 -11.60 6.89 18.69
N LYS A 112 -11.97 6.70 19.98
CA LYS A 112 -11.39 7.47 21.08
C LYS A 112 -9.86 7.35 21.06
N LYS A 113 -9.15 8.38 21.51
CA LYS A 113 -7.68 8.45 21.56
C LYS A 113 -7.03 7.23 22.22
N ASP A 114 -7.75 6.60 23.15
CA ASP A 114 -7.28 5.49 23.97
C ASP A 114 -7.85 4.11 23.57
N ALA A 115 -8.52 4.02 22.41
CA ALA A 115 -9.12 2.77 21.97
C ALA A 115 -8.04 1.73 21.62
N GLY A 116 -8.01 0.61 22.36
CA GLY A 116 -7.15 -0.53 22.03
C GLY A 116 -5.67 -0.34 22.39
N LYS A 117 -5.38 0.21 23.57
CA LYS A 117 -4.02 0.47 24.11
C LYS A 117 -3.10 -0.75 24.33
N SER A 118 -3.50 -1.96 23.95
CA SER A 118 -2.60 -3.12 24.07
C SER A 118 -1.48 -3.01 23.03
N ALA A 119 -0.25 -2.84 23.50
CA ALA A 119 0.92 -2.69 22.64
C ALA A 119 1.18 -3.96 21.83
N SER A 120 1.16 -5.15 22.45
CA SER A 120 1.38 -6.41 21.75
C SER A 120 0.31 -6.70 20.68
N LEU A 121 -0.96 -6.47 21.01
CA LEU A 121 -2.05 -6.61 20.01
C LEU A 121 -1.94 -5.54 18.92
N GLY A 122 -1.52 -4.33 19.27
CA GLY A 122 -1.27 -3.27 18.31
C GLY A 122 -0.17 -3.66 17.34
N PHE A 123 0.93 -4.23 17.85
CA PHE A 123 2.02 -4.75 17.03
C PHE A 123 1.54 -5.82 16.05
N LEU A 124 0.85 -6.84 16.54
CA LEU A 124 0.35 -7.93 15.70
C LEU A 124 -0.65 -7.43 14.64
N ALA A 125 -1.54 -6.51 15.00
CA ALA A 125 -2.48 -5.91 14.06
C ALA A 125 -1.78 -5.05 13.00
N GLY A 126 -0.73 -4.34 13.39
CA GLY A 126 0.13 -3.60 12.47
C GLY A 126 0.82 -4.54 11.47
N VAL A 127 1.46 -5.61 11.95
CA VAL A 127 2.07 -6.64 11.09
C VAL A 127 1.05 -7.24 10.13
N ALA A 128 -0.16 -7.57 10.60
CA ALA A 128 -1.22 -8.11 9.74
C ALA A 128 -1.62 -7.13 8.62
N ASN A 129 -1.72 -5.84 8.92
CA ASN A 129 -1.93 -4.80 7.90
C ASN A 129 -0.76 -4.73 6.91
N GLY A 130 0.49 -4.79 7.40
CA GLY A 130 1.67 -4.84 6.54
C GLY A 130 1.64 -6.04 5.58
N ILE A 131 1.27 -7.23 6.05
CA ILE A 131 1.12 -8.42 5.21
C ILE A 131 0.05 -8.21 4.13
N LEU A 132 -1.10 -7.64 4.50
CA LEU A 132 -2.17 -7.33 3.54
C LEU A 132 -1.65 -6.36 2.47
N TYR A 133 -0.99 -5.28 2.86
CA TYR A 133 -0.51 -4.29 1.90
C TYR A 133 0.60 -4.83 1.03
N LEU A 134 1.55 -5.57 1.60
CA LEU A 134 2.61 -6.20 0.85
C LEU A 134 2.04 -7.16 -0.21
N SER A 135 1.05 -7.99 0.14
CA SER A 135 0.45 -8.91 -0.82
C SER A 135 -0.29 -8.18 -1.96
N LEU A 136 -1.07 -7.14 -1.63
CA LEU A 136 -1.80 -6.36 -2.63
C LEU A 136 -0.90 -5.49 -3.50
N ILE A 137 0.13 -4.86 -2.93
CA ILE A 137 1.08 -4.03 -3.67
C ILE A 137 1.98 -4.94 -4.53
N ALA A 138 2.50 -6.04 -3.99
CA ALA A 138 3.37 -6.96 -4.73
C ALA A 138 2.68 -7.49 -5.98
N THR A 139 1.41 -7.92 -5.90
CA THR A 139 0.66 -8.38 -7.08
C THR A 139 0.49 -7.33 -8.18
N ARG A 140 0.60 -6.04 -7.84
CA ARG A 140 0.46 -4.92 -8.80
C ARG A 140 1.79 -4.40 -9.32
N LEU A 141 2.84 -4.56 -8.51
CA LEU A 141 4.20 -4.24 -8.90
C LEU A 141 4.77 -5.34 -9.81
N LEU A 142 4.46 -6.62 -9.57
CA LEU A 142 4.96 -7.77 -10.34
C LEU A 142 4.82 -7.65 -11.87
N PRO A 143 3.67 -7.23 -12.44
CA PRO A 143 3.51 -7.07 -13.89
C PRO A 143 4.34 -5.93 -14.50
N ILE A 144 4.73 -4.92 -13.72
CA ILE A 144 5.64 -3.84 -14.15
C ILE A 144 7.06 -4.41 -14.36
N PHE A 145 7.33 -5.61 -13.82
CA PHE A 145 8.65 -6.25 -13.78
C PHE A 145 8.83 -7.41 -14.78
N GLY A 146 7.83 -7.68 -15.65
CA GLY A 146 7.87 -8.73 -16.67
C GLY A 146 6.55 -9.52 -16.75
N SER A 147 6.22 -10.02 -17.95
CA SER A 147 4.98 -10.76 -18.21
C SER A 147 4.85 -11.97 -17.27
N GLY A 148 3.68 -12.13 -16.64
CA GLY A 148 3.36 -13.29 -15.81
C GLY A 148 3.45 -14.67 -16.49
N ALA A 149 3.87 -14.73 -17.76
CA ALA A 149 4.18 -15.94 -18.50
C ALA A 149 5.32 -16.74 -17.84
N ASP A 150 6.37 -16.09 -17.32
CA ASP A 150 7.52 -16.81 -16.72
C ASP A 150 7.23 -17.40 -15.33
N LEU A 151 6.14 -17.01 -14.68
CA LEU A 151 5.67 -17.60 -13.42
C LEU A 151 4.79 -18.83 -13.65
N ALA A 152 4.16 -18.93 -14.82
CA ALA A 152 3.39 -20.11 -15.22
C ALA A 152 4.32 -21.31 -15.49
N ASP A 153 5.55 -21.05 -15.93
CA ASP A 153 6.57 -22.06 -16.20
C ASP A 153 7.48 -22.37 -14.98
N ALA A 154 7.26 -21.69 -13.84
CA ALA A 154 8.03 -21.94 -12.62
C ALA A 154 7.65 -23.31 -12.00
N PRO A 155 8.63 -24.14 -11.59
CA PRO A 155 8.35 -25.43 -10.97
C PRO A 155 7.38 -25.31 -9.79
N PRO A 156 6.39 -26.23 -9.67
CA PRO A 156 5.42 -26.21 -8.59
C PRO A 156 6.11 -26.13 -7.22
N GLY A 157 5.71 -25.17 -6.38
CA GLY A 157 6.28 -24.96 -5.04
C GLY A 157 7.39 -23.92 -4.96
N THR A 158 7.91 -23.40 -6.08
CA THR A 158 8.97 -22.36 -6.09
C THR A 158 8.46 -20.96 -6.43
N GLN A 159 7.17 -20.82 -6.74
CA GLN A 159 6.57 -19.56 -7.23
C GLN A 159 6.70 -18.41 -6.23
N LEU A 160 6.49 -18.69 -4.94
CA LEU A 160 6.62 -17.69 -3.88
C LEU A 160 8.08 -17.29 -3.66
N GLU A 161 9.01 -18.23 -3.85
CA GLU A 161 10.45 -17.96 -3.80
C GLU A 161 10.91 -17.12 -4.99
N GLN A 162 10.42 -17.41 -6.20
CA GLN A 162 10.71 -16.60 -7.38
C GLN A 162 10.14 -15.19 -7.26
N VAL A 163 8.96 -15.03 -6.66
CA VAL A 163 8.40 -13.71 -6.37
C VAL A 163 9.29 -12.93 -5.41
N VAL A 164 9.82 -13.58 -4.38
CA VAL A 164 10.74 -12.95 -3.40
C VAL A 164 12.07 -12.58 -4.04
N ILE A 165 12.68 -13.49 -4.82
CA ILE A 165 13.96 -13.22 -5.51
C ILE A 165 13.81 -12.07 -6.50
N ARG A 166 12.76 -12.07 -7.32
CA ARG A 166 12.52 -10.99 -8.30
C ARG A 166 12.22 -9.65 -7.63
N LEU A 167 11.52 -9.67 -6.49
CA LEU A 167 11.29 -8.46 -5.70
C LEU A 167 12.62 -7.91 -5.17
N GLN A 168 13.51 -8.77 -4.72
CA GLN A 168 14.84 -8.36 -4.27
C GLN A 168 15.69 -7.81 -5.40
N ASP A 169 15.83 -8.53 -6.52
CA ASP A 169 16.62 -8.07 -7.68
C ASP A 169 16.13 -6.71 -8.19
N PHE A 170 14.80 -6.49 -8.15
CA PHE A 170 14.20 -5.21 -8.48
C PHE A 170 14.55 -4.12 -7.48
N LEU A 171 14.41 -4.37 -6.18
CA LEU A 171 14.76 -3.40 -5.14
C LEU A 171 16.25 -3.04 -5.21
N ASP A 172 17.12 -4.01 -5.45
CA ASP A 172 18.56 -3.82 -5.57
C ASP A 172 18.92 -3.02 -6.82
N ALA A 173 18.26 -3.29 -7.96
CA ALA A 173 18.46 -2.52 -9.19
C ALA A 173 17.98 -1.07 -9.05
N GLN A 174 16.81 -0.84 -8.45
CA GLN A 174 16.26 0.51 -8.26
C GLN A 174 17.02 1.30 -7.20
N ALA A 175 17.39 0.66 -6.08
CA ALA A 175 18.25 1.28 -5.08
C ALA A 175 19.60 1.64 -5.71
N SER A 176 20.22 0.73 -6.45
CA SER A 176 21.50 1.00 -7.12
C SER A 176 21.39 2.12 -8.14
N ALA A 177 20.34 2.14 -8.97
CA ALA A 177 20.11 3.19 -9.96
C ALA A 177 19.83 4.56 -9.30
N PHE A 178 19.04 4.58 -8.24
CA PHE A 178 18.77 5.77 -7.45
C PHE A 178 20.04 6.27 -6.75
N PHE A 179 20.83 5.40 -6.14
CA PHE A 179 22.08 5.82 -5.49
C PHE A 179 23.13 6.24 -6.51
N ALA A 180 23.16 5.64 -7.70
CA ALA A 180 24.07 6.02 -8.78
C ALA A 180 23.85 7.46 -9.30
N THR A 181 22.69 8.08 -9.04
CA THR A 181 22.48 9.51 -9.35
C THR A 181 23.17 10.46 -8.37
N PHE A 182 23.77 9.94 -7.30
CA PHE A 182 24.48 10.70 -6.28
C PHE A 182 25.96 10.30 -6.27
N SER A 183 26.84 11.27 -6.02
CA SER A 183 28.25 10.99 -5.78
C SER A 183 28.44 10.15 -4.50
N PRO A 184 29.55 9.42 -4.36
CA PRO A 184 29.81 8.60 -3.16
C PRO A 184 29.76 9.39 -1.84
N ALA A 185 30.09 10.68 -1.85
CA ALA A 185 29.99 11.56 -0.69
C ALA A 185 28.52 11.92 -0.35
N GLU A 186 27.69 12.16 -1.37
CA GLU A 186 26.26 12.43 -1.21
C GLU A 186 25.49 11.18 -0.77
N GLN A 187 25.84 10.00 -1.30
CA GLN A 187 25.29 8.72 -0.85
C GLN A 187 25.54 8.48 0.65
N ARG A 188 26.78 8.72 1.13
CA ARG A 188 27.11 8.63 2.56
C ARG A 188 26.31 9.64 3.39
N THR A 189 26.14 10.85 2.88
CA THR A 189 25.36 11.90 3.56
C THR A 189 23.86 11.55 3.63
N LEU A 190 23.30 10.99 2.56
CA LEU A 190 21.92 10.48 2.51
C LEU A 190 21.72 9.31 3.48
N LEU A 191 22.65 8.36 3.53
CA LEU A 191 22.59 7.25 4.48
C LEU A 191 22.66 7.73 5.93
N ILE A 192 23.56 8.68 6.22
CA ILE A 192 23.64 9.33 7.53
C ILE A 192 22.33 10.06 7.84
N PHE A 193 21.76 10.80 6.88
CA PHE A 193 20.49 11.51 7.06
C PHE A 193 19.32 10.57 7.33
N VAL A 194 19.21 9.47 6.57
CA VAL A 194 18.18 8.43 6.78
C VAL A 194 18.37 7.76 8.14
N LEU A 195 19.61 7.45 8.53
CA LEU A 195 19.91 6.88 9.84
C LEU A 195 19.52 7.86 10.96
N PHE A 196 19.85 9.14 10.83
CA PHE A 196 19.43 10.18 11.77
C PHE A 196 17.91 10.39 11.78
N ALA A 197 17.23 10.29 10.64
CA ALA A 197 15.77 10.37 10.57
C ALA A 197 15.13 9.17 11.28
N ILE A 198 15.64 7.95 11.09
CA ILE A 198 15.19 6.75 11.79
C ILE A 198 15.44 6.88 13.30
N ILE A 199 16.63 7.32 13.70
CA ILE A 199 16.98 7.56 15.12
C ILE A 199 16.10 8.67 15.71
N ALA A 200 15.83 9.75 14.98
CA ALA A 200 14.98 10.85 15.42
C ALA A 200 13.52 10.40 15.55
N ILE A 201 13.02 9.59 14.63
CA ILE A 201 11.68 8.98 14.70
C ILE A 201 11.59 8.01 15.88
N ALA A 202 12.61 7.17 16.08
CA ALA A 202 12.70 6.26 17.22
C ALA A 202 12.76 7.03 18.55
N ALA A 203 13.64 8.02 18.66
CA ALA A 203 13.78 8.88 19.84
C ALA A 203 12.52 9.68 20.14
N TYR A 204 11.88 10.26 19.12
CA TYR A 204 10.61 10.97 19.24
C TYR A 204 9.49 10.02 19.72
N SER A 205 9.45 8.80 19.19
CA SER A 205 8.47 7.79 19.59
C SER A 205 8.65 7.34 21.06
N LEU A 206 9.91 7.24 21.52
CA LEU A 206 10.25 6.95 22.92
C LEU A 206 9.96 8.13 23.86
N PHE A 207 10.24 9.36 23.44
CA PHE A 207 9.98 10.56 24.24
C PHE A 207 8.49 10.90 24.35
N ALA A 208 7.72 10.71 23.28
CA ALA A 208 6.28 10.92 23.30
C ALA A 208 5.55 9.93 24.22
N GLY A 209 6.09 8.71 24.39
CA GLY A 209 5.56 7.70 25.31
C GLY A 209 5.76 8.00 26.81
N ARG A 210 6.70 8.90 27.18
CA ARG A 210 6.97 9.24 28.59
C ARG A 210 6.00 10.26 29.20
N LYS A 211 5.27 11.05 28.40
CA LYS A 211 4.40 12.13 28.91
C LYS A 211 3.04 11.67 29.46
N SER A 212 2.75 10.36 29.52
CA SER A 212 1.44 9.84 29.93
C SER A 212 1.38 9.12 31.28
N SER A 213 2.40 9.22 32.14
CA SER A 213 2.30 8.75 33.52
C SER A 213 1.87 9.90 34.44
N PRO A 214 0.59 10.00 34.84
CA PRO A 214 0.25 10.89 35.95
C PRO A 214 0.90 10.35 37.21
N GLN A 215 1.78 11.14 37.82
CA GLN A 215 2.19 10.92 39.21
C GLN A 215 0.93 10.94 40.06
N LYS A 216 0.52 9.77 40.57
CA LYS A 216 -0.40 9.72 41.70
C LYS A 216 0.32 10.33 42.89
N LYS A 217 -0.12 11.52 43.29
CA LYS A 217 0.07 12.03 44.66
C LYS A 217 -0.91 11.33 45.59
#